data_AF-A0A2E0W1W2-F1
#
_entry.id   AF-A0A2E0W1W2-F1
#
_cell.length_a   1.000
_cell.length_b   1.000
_cell.length_c   1.000
_cell.angle_alpha   90.00
_cell.angle_beta   90.00
_cell.angle_gamma   90.00
#
_symmetry.space_group_name_H-M   'P 1'
#
loop_
_entity.id
_entity.type
_entity.pdbx_description
1 polymer ?
#
loop_
_entity_poly.entity_id
_entity_poly.type
_entity_poly.pdbx_seq_one_letter_code
_entity_poly.pdbx_strand_id
1 'polypeptide(L)'
;MLVVIISLLISCDNITENEAKINSEITCLKKEIKPLALSYLVKYTYYWEVENYIPVSNKKLGIWLPHDSYYYSLAKNKYGFSMISVQYGDQLATAINSGYLRSNIMGIIPNNHLDAYHFLDVIFGQLGQYYIDEPIEKVRYSPDELVDFANYVKQSGNISPILIGGYSTSAIQIYQWVKNRTTNTFFMCDEYEGDQRSYWTSWLNAYGPARVKGNWIIIDDDFGEFYDLLGHANNLGLTQFWMFTPNSGNIDEYLPDFADKAWKTNWLVKKERRYRVEFRCYSRDCSIDDNWEYYETVPLQEFRTLTYNQE
;
A
#
# COMPACT_ATOMS: atom_id res chain seq x y z
N MET A 1 -5.13 27.24 -33.08
CA MET A 1 -3.91 26.61 -32.53
C MET A 1 -3.43 27.50 -31.39
N LEU A 2 -3.66 27.07 -30.15
CA LEU A 2 -3.23 27.80 -28.96
C LEU A 2 -1.84 27.28 -28.61
N VAL A 3 -0.81 28.12 -28.75
CA VAL A 3 0.55 27.80 -28.32
C VAL A 3 0.66 28.21 -26.86
N VAL A 4 0.76 27.22 -25.97
CA VAL A 4 1.06 27.44 -24.55
C VAL A 4 2.57 27.60 -24.43
N ILE A 5 3.01 28.82 -24.11
CA ILE A 5 4.42 29.12 -23.81
C ILE A 5 4.66 28.75 -22.35
N ILE A 6 5.35 27.64 -22.11
CA ILE A 6 5.87 27.28 -20.79
C ILE A 6 7.08 28.19 -20.53
N SER A 7 6.93 29.12 -19.59
CA SER A 7 8.00 30.02 -19.17
C SER A 7 8.84 29.33 -18.08
N LEU A 8 10.03 28.84 -18.45
CA LEU A 8 11.06 28.42 -17.51
C LEU A 8 11.73 29.67 -16.93
N LEU A 9 11.42 30.02 -15.68
CA LEU A 9 12.15 31.05 -14.93
C LEU A 9 13.41 30.41 -14.35
N ILE A 10 14.57 30.73 -14.96
CA ILE A 10 15.89 30.42 -14.43
C ILE A 10 16.30 31.61 -13.54
N SER A 11 16.29 31.43 -12.23
CA SER A 11 16.91 32.37 -11.30
C SER A 11 18.38 31.97 -11.12
N CYS A 12 19.31 32.82 -11.54
CA CYS A 12 20.73 32.71 -11.21
C CYS A 12 20.99 33.52 -9.96
N ASP A 13 20.61 33.00 -8.80
CA ASP A 13 20.96 33.63 -7.52
C ASP A 13 22.39 33.23 -7.13
N ASN A 14 23.33 34.18 -7.25
CA ASN A 14 24.65 34.09 -6.63
C ASN A 14 24.49 34.26 -5.12
N ILE A 15 24.18 33.18 -4.39
CA ILE A 15 24.14 33.18 -2.92
C ILE A 15 25.23 32.24 -2.42
N THR A 16 26.30 32.82 -1.87
CA THR A 16 27.34 32.10 -1.12
C THR A 16 26.90 31.93 0.33
N GLU A 17 26.21 30.83 0.65
CA GLU A 17 25.90 30.43 2.04
C GLU A 17 27.16 30.15 2.90
N ASN A 18 28.36 30.16 2.30
CA ASN A 18 29.63 29.94 2.99
C ASN A 18 30.16 31.14 3.81
N GLU A 19 29.64 32.36 3.65
CA GLU A 19 30.22 33.51 4.37
C GLU A 19 29.84 33.58 5.85
N ALA A 20 28.71 33.00 6.26
CA ALA A 20 28.24 33.08 7.65
C ALA A 20 28.94 32.09 8.59
N LYS A 21 29.35 30.93 8.09
CA LYS A 21 29.94 29.84 8.91
C LYS A 21 31.46 29.94 9.02
N ILE A 22 32.13 30.52 8.03
CA ILE A 22 33.58 30.66 7.98
C ILE A 22 34.09 31.76 8.93
N ASN A 23 33.29 32.80 9.21
CA ASN A 23 33.71 33.91 10.05
C ASN A 23 33.82 33.57 11.56
N SER A 24 33.15 32.51 12.04
CA SER A 24 33.28 32.08 13.44
C SER A 24 34.50 31.16 13.69
N GLU A 25 35.01 30.49 12.65
CA GLU A 25 36.14 29.56 12.78
C GLU A 25 37.51 30.21 12.51
N ILE A 26 37.54 31.38 11.83
CA ILE A 26 38.79 32.08 11.49
C ILE A 26 39.47 32.77 12.69
N THR A 27 38.79 32.95 13.83
CA THR A 27 39.37 33.70 14.96
C THR A 27 40.53 32.95 15.67
N CYS A 28 40.79 31.68 15.37
CA CYS A 28 41.77 30.87 16.12
C CYS A 28 43.06 30.48 15.35
N LEU A 29 43.24 30.81 14.07
CA LEU A 29 44.43 30.39 13.30
C LEU A 29 45.08 31.56 12.55
N LYS A 30 46.02 32.23 13.22
CA LYS A 30 46.99 33.15 12.60
C LYS A 30 48.02 32.36 11.76
N LYS A 31 47.59 31.93 10.58
CA LYS A 31 48.41 31.68 9.38
C LYS A 31 47.43 31.62 8.23
N GLU A 32 47.49 32.62 7.35
CA GLU A 32 46.69 32.69 6.13
C GLU A 32 47.09 31.57 5.16
N ILE A 33 46.62 30.36 5.43
CA ILE A 33 46.37 29.37 4.41
C ILE A 33 44.86 29.36 4.27
N LYS A 34 44.33 30.31 3.49
CA LYS A 34 42.99 30.12 2.95
C LYS A 34 43.12 28.91 2.02
N PRO A 35 42.34 27.83 2.21
CA PRO A 35 42.17 26.88 1.12
C PRO A 35 41.85 27.71 -0.12
N LEU A 36 42.48 27.43 -1.26
CA LEU A 36 41.97 27.89 -2.53
C LEU A 36 40.55 27.31 -2.62
N ALA A 37 39.56 28.07 -2.16
CA ALA A 37 38.17 27.78 -2.43
C ALA A 37 38.09 27.80 -3.94
N LEU A 38 38.03 26.61 -4.55
CA LEU A 38 37.74 26.50 -5.97
C LEU A 38 36.50 27.35 -6.20
N SER A 39 36.63 28.42 -6.98
CA SER A 39 35.49 29.23 -7.37
C SER A 39 34.66 28.37 -8.32
N TYR A 40 33.57 27.80 -7.84
CA TYR A 40 32.63 27.05 -8.66
C TYR A 40 31.37 27.86 -8.88
N LEU A 41 30.72 27.66 -10.03
CA LEU A 41 29.35 28.11 -10.25
C LEU A 41 28.38 27.01 -9.78
N VAL A 42 27.21 27.44 -9.31
CA VAL A 42 26.15 26.55 -8.82
C VAL A 42 24.92 26.69 -9.70
N LYS A 43 24.32 25.55 -10.06
CA LYS A 43 23.04 25.47 -10.78
C LYS A 43 22.11 24.55 -10.00
N TYR A 44 20.87 24.99 -9.80
CA TYR A 44 19.83 24.18 -9.17
C TYR A 44 18.81 23.72 -10.20
N THR A 45 18.44 22.45 -10.16
CA THR A 45 17.22 21.95 -10.82
C THR A 45 16.26 21.42 -9.76
N TYR A 46 14.97 21.38 -10.09
CA TYR A 46 13.94 20.93 -9.18
C TYR A 46 13.09 19.87 -9.85
N TYR A 47 12.75 18.83 -9.12
CA TYR A 47 11.82 17.80 -9.57
C TYR A 47 10.95 17.34 -8.40
N TRP A 48 9.84 16.68 -8.72
CA TRP A 48 8.96 16.05 -7.74
C TRP A 48 9.18 14.54 -7.81
N GLU A 49 9.24 13.90 -6.66
CA GLU A 49 9.36 12.45 -6.55
C GLU A 49 8.31 11.90 -5.60
N VAL A 50 7.80 10.70 -5.91
CA VAL A 50 6.81 10.01 -5.10
C VAL A 50 7.44 9.62 -3.76
N GLU A 51 7.02 10.31 -2.70
CA GLU A 51 7.42 10.01 -1.34
C GLU A 51 6.69 8.76 -0.85
N ASN A 52 5.36 8.72 -1.00
CA ASN A 52 4.54 7.55 -0.71
C ASN A 52 3.14 7.62 -1.35
N TYR A 53 2.42 6.51 -1.26
CA TYR A 53 1.01 6.41 -1.61
C TYR A 53 0.13 6.42 -0.36
N ILE A 54 -1.05 7.02 -0.47
CA ILE A 54 -2.04 7.11 0.61
C ILE A 54 -3.40 6.64 0.07
N PRO A 55 -4.14 5.77 0.77
CA PRO A 55 -5.50 5.43 0.37
C PRO A 55 -6.41 6.64 0.27
N VAL A 56 -7.28 6.62 -0.74
CA VAL A 56 -8.43 7.53 -0.77
C VAL A 56 -9.31 7.25 0.46
N SER A 57 -9.92 8.28 1.04
CA SER A 57 -10.52 8.24 2.38
C SER A 57 -11.58 7.14 2.61
N ASN A 58 -12.27 6.69 1.56
CA ASN A 58 -13.28 5.62 1.61
C ASN A 58 -12.77 4.28 1.06
N LYS A 59 -11.47 4.16 0.79
CA LYS A 59 -10.83 2.96 0.26
C LYS A 59 -9.88 2.37 1.28
N LYS A 60 -9.82 1.05 1.34
CA LYS A 60 -8.86 0.32 2.18
C LYS A 60 -8.14 -0.73 1.35
N LEU A 61 -6.81 -0.70 1.39
CA LEU A 61 -5.98 -1.69 0.72
C LEU A 61 -5.38 -2.60 1.77
N GLY A 62 -5.65 -3.89 1.62
CA GLY A 62 -5.05 -4.95 2.40
C GLY A 62 -4.04 -5.72 1.58
N ILE A 63 -3.06 -6.32 2.26
CA ILE A 63 -2.08 -7.19 1.64
C ILE A 63 -1.81 -8.39 2.53
N TRP A 64 -1.51 -9.52 1.90
CA TRP A 64 -0.95 -10.68 2.56
C TRP A 64 0.45 -10.93 2.01
N LEU A 65 1.43 -10.65 2.87
CA LEU A 65 2.86 -10.75 2.59
C LEU A 65 3.51 -11.89 3.39
N PRO A 66 4.63 -12.43 2.88
CA PRO A 66 5.59 -13.21 3.67
C PRO A 66 6.05 -12.46 4.93
N HIS A 67 6.50 -13.21 5.93
CA HIS A 67 6.68 -12.74 7.31
C HIS A 67 7.96 -11.92 7.53
N ASP A 68 7.98 -10.70 6.97
CA ASP A 68 9.11 -9.79 7.09
C ASP A 68 8.66 -8.39 7.54
N SER A 69 9.25 -7.92 8.64
CA SER A 69 9.03 -6.59 9.20
C SER A 69 9.37 -5.44 8.24
N TYR A 70 10.36 -5.63 7.36
CA TYR A 70 10.75 -4.69 6.32
C TYR A 70 9.61 -4.52 5.33
N TYR A 71 9.10 -5.61 4.75
CA TYR A 71 8.03 -5.56 3.76
C TYR A 71 6.71 -5.05 4.36
N TYR A 72 6.40 -5.37 5.61
CA TYR A 72 5.21 -4.81 6.29
C TYR A 72 5.32 -3.29 6.44
N SER A 73 6.50 -2.79 6.85
CA SER A 73 6.74 -1.36 6.99
C SER A 73 6.73 -0.65 5.64
N LEU A 74 7.32 -1.28 4.63
CA LEU A 74 7.38 -0.77 3.26
C LEU A 74 5.98 -0.69 2.64
N ALA A 75 5.19 -1.76 2.71
CA ALA A 75 3.82 -1.79 2.20
C ALA A 75 2.96 -0.68 2.83
N LYS A 76 3.07 -0.49 4.15
CA LYS A 76 2.33 0.55 4.87
C LYS A 76 2.79 1.97 4.53
N ASN A 77 4.08 2.24 4.68
CA ASN A 77 4.61 3.61 4.72
C ASN A 77 4.96 4.14 3.33
N LYS A 78 5.25 3.26 2.37
CA LYS A 78 5.60 3.62 0.99
C LYS A 78 4.44 3.37 0.02
N TYR A 79 3.77 2.22 0.11
CA TYR A 79 2.83 1.77 -0.94
C TYR A 79 1.34 1.86 -0.55
N GLY A 80 1.01 2.46 0.58
CA GLY A 80 -0.37 2.80 0.93
C GLY A 80 -1.23 1.63 1.38
N PHE A 81 -0.66 0.47 1.71
CA PHE A 81 -1.43 -0.65 2.27
C PHE A 81 -1.83 -0.36 3.71
N SER A 82 -3.06 0.13 3.88
CA SER A 82 -3.64 0.47 5.19
C SER A 82 -3.94 -0.73 6.09
N MET A 83 -4.02 -1.93 5.52
CA MET A 83 -4.35 -3.17 6.23
C MET A 83 -3.36 -4.30 5.89
N ILE A 84 -3.25 -5.29 6.77
CA ILE A 84 -2.35 -6.43 6.64
C ILE A 84 -3.04 -7.72 7.10
N SER A 85 -2.76 -8.82 6.43
CA SER A 85 -3.19 -10.16 6.81
C SER A 85 -2.08 -10.87 7.59
N VAL A 86 -2.47 -11.60 8.64
CA VAL A 86 -1.57 -12.39 9.49
C VAL A 86 -2.16 -13.76 9.78
N GLN A 87 -1.32 -14.79 9.80
CA GLN A 87 -1.72 -16.17 10.08
C GLN A 87 -1.36 -16.64 11.48
N TYR A 88 -0.32 -16.10 12.11
CA TYR A 88 0.16 -16.58 13.42
C TYR A 88 0.51 -15.40 14.37
N GLY A 89 0.76 -15.71 15.64
CA GLY A 89 0.99 -14.71 16.68
C GLY A 89 2.27 -13.86 16.50
N ASP A 90 3.33 -14.45 15.94
CA ASP A 90 4.58 -13.76 15.61
C ASP A 90 4.38 -12.73 14.47
N GLN A 91 3.55 -13.06 13.48
CA GLN A 91 3.15 -12.13 12.42
C GLN A 91 2.29 -11.00 12.94
N LEU A 92 1.37 -11.30 13.87
CA LEU A 92 0.58 -10.27 14.54
C LEU A 92 1.49 -9.29 15.30
N ALA A 93 2.48 -9.79 16.04
CA ALA A 93 3.46 -8.95 16.72
C ALA A 93 4.26 -8.10 15.72
N THR A 94 4.67 -8.70 14.60
CA THR A 94 5.40 -8.02 13.52
C THR A 94 4.55 -6.91 12.89
N ALA A 95 3.29 -7.18 12.56
CA ALA A 95 2.34 -6.19 12.05
C ALA A 95 2.18 -4.98 12.99
N ILE A 96 2.02 -5.24 14.28
CA ILE A 96 1.91 -4.18 15.30
C ILE A 96 3.20 -3.37 15.38
N ASN A 97 4.37 -4.02 15.36
CA ASN A 97 5.68 -3.36 15.40
C ASN A 97 5.97 -2.52 14.14
N SER A 98 5.49 -2.95 12.96
CA SER A 98 5.49 -2.14 11.72
C SER A 98 4.43 -1.02 11.74
N GLY A 99 3.66 -0.92 12.83
CA GLY A 99 2.73 0.16 13.13
C GLY A 99 1.30 -0.08 12.64
N TYR A 100 0.92 -1.28 12.19
CA TYR A 100 -0.48 -1.56 11.90
C TYR A 100 -1.29 -1.55 13.20
N LEU A 101 -2.39 -0.81 13.20
CA LEU A 101 -3.38 -0.89 14.28
C LEU A 101 -4.09 -2.24 14.21
N ARG A 102 -4.43 -2.81 15.36
CA ARG A 102 -5.19 -4.07 15.43
C ARG A 102 -6.47 -4.04 14.60
N SER A 103 -7.15 -2.88 14.54
CA SER A 103 -8.35 -2.64 13.72
C SER A 103 -8.12 -2.73 12.21
N ASN A 104 -6.87 -2.73 11.76
CA ASN A 104 -6.46 -2.83 10.36
C ASN A 104 -5.78 -4.18 10.06
N ILE A 105 -5.81 -5.12 11.00
CA ILE A 105 -5.25 -6.46 10.83
C ILE A 105 -6.39 -7.44 10.56
N MET A 106 -6.20 -8.28 9.54
CA MET A 106 -7.01 -9.47 9.28
C MET A 106 -6.28 -10.69 9.85
N GLY A 107 -6.90 -11.42 10.77
CA GLY A 107 -6.39 -12.72 11.21
C GLY A 107 -6.94 -13.85 10.34
N ILE A 108 -6.08 -14.64 9.71
CA ILE A 108 -6.47 -15.84 8.98
C ILE A 108 -6.75 -16.94 10.00
N ILE A 109 -7.98 -17.40 10.04
CA ILE A 109 -8.44 -18.51 10.88
C ILE A 109 -8.11 -19.81 10.15
N PRO A 110 -7.52 -20.80 10.85
CA PRO A 110 -7.18 -22.08 10.25
C PRO A 110 -8.41 -22.80 9.67
N ASN A 111 -8.14 -23.64 8.69
CA ASN A 111 -9.12 -24.54 8.09
C ASN A 111 -9.41 -25.78 8.97
N ASN A 112 -9.51 -25.56 10.28
CA ASN A 112 -9.92 -26.53 11.30
C ASN A 112 -10.80 -25.81 12.32
N HIS A 113 -12.08 -26.18 12.39
CA HIS A 113 -13.04 -25.51 13.27
C HIS A 113 -12.68 -25.61 14.76
N LEU A 114 -11.98 -26.67 15.18
CA LEU A 114 -11.56 -26.84 16.57
C LEU A 114 -10.49 -25.81 16.97
N ASP A 115 -9.56 -25.53 16.05
CA ASP A 115 -8.47 -24.59 16.29
C ASP A 115 -8.94 -23.13 16.16
N ALA A 116 -10.04 -22.87 15.43
CA ALA A 116 -10.56 -21.53 15.20
C ALA A 116 -10.83 -20.74 16.50
N TYR A 117 -11.38 -21.42 17.51
CA TYR A 117 -11.63 -20.84 18.83
C TYR A 117 -10.33 -20.44 19.54
N HIS A 118 -9.32 -21.33 19.50
CA HIS A 118 -8.01 -21.04 20.08
C HIS A 118 -7.33 -19.84 19.41
N PHE A 119 -7.43 -19.74 18.08
CA PHE A 119 -6.91 -18.59 17.35
C PHE A 119 -7.60 -17.29 17.76
N LEU A 120 -8.91 -17.32 17.98
CA LEU A 120 -9.64 -16.14 18.42
C LEU A 120 -9.29 -15.73 19.85
N ASP A 121 -9.29 -16.67 20.79
CA ASP A 121 -9.18 -16.36 22.22
C ASP A 121 -7.75 -16.16 22.72
N VAL A 122 -6.79 -16.88 22.12
CA VAL A 122 -5.43 -16.97 22.65
C VAL A 122 -4.41 -16.30 21.72
N ILE A 123 -4.49 -16.58 20.42
CA ILE A 123 -3.47 -16.11 19.47
C ILE A 123 -3.73 -14.66 19.06
N PHE A 124 -4.93 -14.41 18.55
CA PHE A 124 -5.27 -13.12 17.99
C PHE A 124 -5.89 -12.21 19.02
N GLY A 125 -6.91 -12.64 19.77
CA GLY A 125 -7.81 -11.68 20.45
C GLY A 125 -8.53 -10.80 19.43
N GLN A 126 -9.12 -9.67 19.85
CA GLN A 126 -9.90 -8.80 18.96
C GLN A 126 -9.03 -8.10 17.88
N LEU A 127 -9.34 -8.32 16.60
CA LEU A 127 -8.68 -7.70 15.44
C LEU A 127 -9.65 -6.85 14.61
N GLY A 128 -9.22 -6.31 13.48
CA GLY A 128 -10.09 -5.58 12.56
C GLY A 128 -11.12 -6.48 11.88
N GLN A 129 -10.70 -7.71 11.58
CA GLN A 129 -11.50 -8.72 10.89
C GLN A 129 -10.81 -10.09 10.97
N TYR A 130 -11.57 -11.14 10.72
CA TYR A 130 -11.05 -12.50 10.55
C TYR A 130 -11.37 -13.01 9.15
N TYR A 131 -10.58 -13.95 8.64
CA TYR A 131 -10.82 -14.59 7.35
C TYR A 131 -10.71 -16.11 7.46
N ILE A 132 -11.66 -16.81 6.86
CA ILE A 132 -11.63 -18.28 6.71
C ILE A 132 -11.52 -18.57 5.22
N ASP A 133 -10.47 -19.30 4.85
CA ASP A 133 -10.05 -19.53 3.46
C ASP A 133 -10.71 -20.77 2.86
N GLU A 134 -11.72 -20.57 2.01
CA GLU A 134 -12.45 -21.63 1.29
C GLU A 134 -12.98 -22.78 2.17
N PRO A 135 -13.69 -22.49 3.28
CA PRO A 135 -14.04 -23.52 4.26
C PRO A 135 -14.91 -24.66 3.71
N ILE A 136 -15.80 -24.35 2.76
CA ILE A 136 -16.72 -25.32 2.17
C ILE A 136 -16.02 -26.11 1.05
N GLU A 137 -15.32 -25.42 0.16
CA GLU A 137 -14.63 -26.01 -0.98
C GLU A 137 -13.52 -26.97 -0.53
N LYS A 138 -12.81 -26.65 0.55
CA LYS A 138 -11.80 -27.54 1.15
C LYS A 138 -12.39 -28.68 1.98
N VAL A 139 -13.73 -28.71 2.18
CA VAL A 139 -14.45 -29.67 3.03
C VAL A 139 -13.91 -29.66 4.47
N ARG A 140 -13.68 -28.45 5.00
CA ARG A 140 -13.06 -28.23 6.32
C ARG A 140 -14.01 -27.71 7.36
N TYR A 141 -15.09 -27.07 6.91
CA TYR A 141 -16.22 -26.72 7.73
C TYR A 141 -17.51 -27.21 7.07
N SER A 142 -18.45 -27.60 7.91
CA SER A 142 -19.86 -27.62 7.57
C SER A 142 -20.46 -26.22 7.67
N PRO A 143 -21.61 -25.97 7.03
CA PRO A 143 -22.30 -24.69 7.15
C PRO A 143 -22.70 -24.37 8.59
N ASP A 144 -23.10 -25.37 9.37
CA ASP A 144 -23.45 -25.24 10.78
C ASP A 144 -22.23 -24.77 11.60
N GLU A 145 -21.05 -25.37 11.39
CA GLU A 145 -19.81 -24.96 12.09
C GLU A 145 -19.42 -23.50 11.79
N LEU A 146 -19.65 -23.01 10.57
CA LEU A 146 -19.44 -21.59 10.24
C LEU A 146 -20.41 -20.66 10.99
N VAL A 147 -21.68 -21.08 11.13
CA VAL A 147 -22.69 -20.34 11.89
C VAL A 147 -22.35 -20.33 13.38
N ASP A 148 -21.95 -21.48 13.93
CA ASP A 148 -21.56 -21.62 15.33
C ASP A 148 -20.34 -20.76 15.66
N PHE A 149 -19.30 -20.80 14.82
CA PHE A 149 -18.13 -19.94 14.98
C PHE A 149 -18.51 -18.46 14.89
N ALA A 150 -19.34 -18.06 13.92
CA ALA A 150 -19.77 -16.68 13.79
C ALA A 150 -20.59 -16.17 14.99
N ASN A 151 -21.44 -17.04 15.55
CA ASN A 151 -22.19 -16.74 16.76
C ASN A 151 -21.27 -16.67 17.98
N TYR A 152 -20.27 -17.55 18.08
CA TYR A 152 -19.27 -17.51 19.14
C TYR A 152 -18.53 -16.17 19.19
N VAL A 153 -18.01 -15.69 18.04
CA VAL A 153 -17.33 -14.38 17.95
C VAL A 153 -18.24 -13.26 18.46
N LYS A 154 -19.51 -13.27 18.07
CA LYS A 154 -20.47 -12.26 18.53
C LYS A 154 -20.74 -12.36 20.04
N GLN A 155 -20.86 -13.58 20.57
CA GLN A 155 -21.16 -13.83 21.98
C GLN A 155 -19.98 -13.49 22.91
N SER A 156 -18.74 -13.60 22.42
CA SER A 156 -17.55 -13.19 23.17
C SER A 156 -17.37 -11.67 23.26
N GLY A 157 -18.31 -10.88 22.73
CA GLY A 157 -18.25 -9.42 22.68
C GLY A 157 -17.34 -8.89 21.56
N ASN A 158 -16.81 -9.78 20.72
CA ASN A 158 -15.98 -9.43 19.60
C ASN A 158 -16.84 -8.95 18.41
N ILE A 159 -16.70 -7.68 18.04
CA ILE A 159 -17.49 -7.04 16.96
C ILE A 159 -16.85 -7.19 15.58
N SER A 160 -15.73 -7.91 15.47
CA SER A 160 -15.00 -8.04 14.21
C SER A 160 -15.79 -8.88 13.21
N PRO A 161 -15.87 -8.43 11.94
CA PRO A 161 -16.49 -9.21 10.88
C PRO A 161 -15.66 -10.46 10.57
N ILE A 162 -16.36 -11.51 10.15
CA ILE A 162 -15.76 -12.76 9.65
C ILE A 162 -15.96 -12.78 8.14
N LEU A 163 -14.86 -12.72 7.42
CA LEU A 163 -14.81 -12.82 5.98
C LEU A 163 -14.64 -14.30 5.62
N ILE A 164 -15.46 -14.78 4.70
CA ILE A 164 -15.43 -16.16 4.23
C ILE A 164 -15.06 -16.10 2.75
N GLY A 165 -13.91 -16.70 2.43
CA GLY A 165 -13.41 -16.87 1.08
C GLY A 165 -14.12 -18.00 0.34
N GLY A 166 -14.19 -17.87 -0.98
CA GLY A 166 -14.57 -18.96 -1.86
C GLY A 166 -14.45 -18.58 -3.33
N TYR A 167 -14.22 -19.59 -4.15
CA TYR A 167 -14.05 -19.44 -5.59
C TYR A 167 -15.18 -20.16 -6.35
N SER A 168 -15.90 -21.07 -5.69
CA SER A 168 -16.90 -21.90 -6.36
C SER A 168 -18.29 -21.26 -6.39
N THR A 169 -18.90 -21.20 -7.58
CA THR A 169 -20.33 -20.85 -7.71
C THR A 169 -21.25 -21.86 -7.02
N SER A 170 -20.82 -23.09 -6.82
CA SER A 170 -21.58 -24.11 -6.07
C SER A 170 -21.61 -23.81 -4.56
N ALA A 171 -20.52 -23.28 -4.02
CA ALA A 171 -20.45 -22.83 -2.63
C ALA A 171 -21.36 -21.62 -2.39
N ILE A 172 -21.73 -20.87 -3.44
CA ILE A 172 -22.53 -19.65 -3.27
C ILE A 172 -23.84 -19.94 -2.52
N GLN A 173 -24.52 -21.03 -2.89
CA GLN A 173 -25.79 -21.43 -2.29
C GLN A 173 -25.62 -21.82 -0.81
N ILE A 174 -24.51 -22.47 -0.48
CA ILE A 174 -24.19 -22.89 0.88
C ILE A 174 -23.90 -21.66 1.76
N TYR A 175 -23.10 -20.72 1.27
CA TYR A 175 -22.82 -19.47 1.96
C TYR A 175 -24.06 -18.57 2.10
N GLN A 176 -25.03 -18.64 1.19
CA GLN A 176 -26.33 -17.96 1.37
C GLN A 176 -27.07 -18.48 2.61
N TRP A 177 -26.97 -19.78 2.91
CA TRP A 177 -27.55 -20.36 4.11
C TRP A 177 -26.89 -19.81 5.39
N VAL A 178 -25.56 -19.64 5.38
CA VAL A 178 -24.77 -19.04 6.48
C VAL A 178 -25.13 -17.57 6.66
N LYS A 179 -25.17 -16.80 5.56
CA LYS A 179 -25.56 -15.38 5.51
C LYS A 179 -26.90 -15.13 6.20
N ASN A 180 -27.87 -16.00 5.95
CA ASN A 180 -29.23 -15.86 6.48
C ASN A 180 -29.34 -16.17 7.99
N ARG A 181 -28.29 -16.72 8.60
CA ARG A 181 -28.25 -17.10 10.03
C ARG A 181 -27.26 -16.28 10.85
N THR A 182 -26.48 -15.42 10.21
CA THR A 182 -25.40 -14.68 10.86
C THR A 182 -25.44 -13.21 10.46
N THR A 183 -25.11 -12.32 11.40
CA THR A 183 -25.11 -10.87 11.15
C THR A 183 -23.72 -10.31 10.88
N ASN A 184 -22.66 -11.02 11.28
CA ASN A 184 -21.26 -10.61 11.23
C ASN A 184 -20.43 -11.32 10.15
N THR A 185 -21.04 -12.17 9.32
CA THR A 185 -20.34 -12.81 8.19
C THR A 185 -20.40 -11.94 6.94
N PHE A 186 -19.32 -12.00 6.18
CA PHE A 186 -19.10 -11.30 4.92
C PHE A 186 -18.43 -12.28 3.96
N PHE A 187 -18.63 -12.07 2.68
CA PHE A 187 -18.24 -13.02 1.64
C PHE A 187 -17.27 -12.34 0.69
N MET A 188 -16.18 -13.02 0.38
CA MET A 188 -15.15 -12.55 -0.53
C MET A 188 -14.88 -13.62 -1.57
N CYS A 189 -14.80 -13.21 -2.84
CA CYS A 189 -14.27 -14.10 -3.84
C CYS A 189 -12.74 -14.14 -3.74
N ASP A 190 -12.21 -15.35 -3.79
CA ASP A 190 -10.78 -15.62 -3.75
C ASP A 190 -10.26 -16.40 -4.97
N GLU A 191 -11.01 -16.47 -6.09
CA GLU A 191 -10.59 -17.18 -7.31
C GLU A 191 -9.12 -16.93 -7.67
N TYR A 192 -8.33 -18.02 -7.71
CA TYR A 192 -6.88 -18.02 -7.87
C TYR A 192 -6.49 -18.24 -9.33
N GLU A 193 -7.41 -18.72 -10.18
CA GLU A 193 -7.14 -19.11 -11.56
C GLU A 193 -7.98 -18.29 -12.57
N GLY A 194 -7.30 -17.50 -13.39
CA GLY A 194 -7.91 -16.80 -14.53
C GLY A 194 -8.61 -15.47 -14.18
N ASP A 195 -9.64 -15.12 -14.96
CA ASP A 195 -10.33 -13.83 -14.84
C ASP A 195 -11.32 -13.80 -13.67
N GLN A 196 -10.91 -13.13 -12.60
CA GLN A 196 -11.63 -12.99 -11.33
C GLN A 196 -12.89 -12.09 -11.43
N ARG A 197 -13.03 -11.26 -12.49
CA ARG A 197 -14.08 -10.21 -12.59
C ARG A 197 -15.49 -10.77 -12.59
N SER A 198 -15.69 -11.90 -13.29
CA SER A 198 -16.99 -12.56 -13.41
C SER A 198 -17.47 -13.12 -12.07
N TYR A 199 -16.54 -13.67 -11.28
CA TYR A 199 -16.82 -14.19 -9.95
C TYR A 199 -17.15 -13.07 -8.97
N TRP A 200 -16.37 -11.98 -8.95
CA TRP A 200 -16.66 -10.84 -8.09
C TRP A 200 -18.07 -10.28 -8.31
N THR A 201 -18.48 -10.22 -9.59
CA THR A 201 -19.83 -9.80 -9.98
C THR A 201 -20.89 -10.79 -9.48
N SER A 202 -20.65 -12.09 -9.63
CA SER A 202 -21.56 -13.15 -9.20
C SER A 202 -21.74 -13.16 -7.68
N TRP A 203 -20.67 -12.98 -6.91
CA TRP A 203 -20.69 -12.89 -5.46
C TRP A 203 -21.45 -11.65 -4.98
N LEU A 204 -21.20 -10.49 -5.60
CA LEU A 204 -21.93 -9.27 -5.28
C LEU A 204 -23.43 -9.44 -5.56
N ASN A 205 -23.81 -10.06 -6.68
CA ASN A 205 -25.20 -10.32 -7.04
C ASN A 205 -25.89 -11.28 -6.05
N ALA A 206 -25.18 -12.31 -5.56
CA ALA A 206 -25.74 -13.29 -4.63
C ALA A 206 -25.95 -12.71 -3.21
N TYR A 207 -24.97 -11.95 -2.72
CA TYR A 207 -24.94 -11.54 -1.31
C TYR A 207 -25.33 -10.08 -1.07
N GLY A 208 -25.16 -9.23 -2.08
CA GLY A 208 -25.36 -7.79 -2.02
C GLY A 208 -24.18 -7.03 -1.41
N PRO A 209 -24.12 -5.70 -1.61
CA PRO A 209 -23.02 -4.84 -1.16
C PRO A 209 -22.89 -4.75 0.36
N ALA A 210 -23.96 -5.08 1.10
CA ALA A 210 -23.91 -5.13 2.57
C ALA A 210 -23.11 -6.34 3.10
N ARG A 211 -22.80 -7.32 2.24
CA ARG A 211 -22.13 -8.58 2.63
C ARG A 211 -20.84 -8.84 1.85
N VAL A 212 -20.62 -8.17 0.72
CA VAL A 212 -19.35 -8.21 -0.03
C VAL A 212 -18.64 -6.88 0.16
N LYS A 213 -17.58 -6.87 0.98
CA LYS A 213 -16.80 -5.65 1.30
C LYS A 213 -15.59 -5.47 0.39
N GLY A 214 -15.01 -6.57 -0.05
CA GLY A 214 -13.84 -6.61 -0.92
C GLY A 214 -13.56 -8.03 -1.40
N ASN A 215 -12.61 -8.17 -2.30
CA ASN A 215 -12.15 -9.47 -2.83
C ASN A 215 -10.62 -9.55 -2.78
N TRP A 216 -10.08 -10.74 -2.98
CA TRP A 216 -8.66 -10.91 -3.24
C TRP A 216 -8.34 -10.56 -4.70
N ILE A 217 -7.15 -10.03 -4.89
CA ILE A 217 -6.46 -9.91 -6.17
C ILE A 217 -5.21 -10.75 -6.04
N ILE A 218 -5.05 -11.65 -7.00
CA ILE A 218 -3.93 -12.58 -7.08
C ILE A 218 -3.38 -12.44 -8.48
N ILE A 219 -2.10 -12.11 -8.57
CA ILE A 219 -1.39 -11.99 -9.83
C ILE A 219 -0.10 -12.76 -9.68
N ASP A 220 0.03 -13.83 -10.46
CA ASP A 220 1.27 -14.60 -10.51
C ASP A 220 2.32 -13.87 -11.37
N ASP A 221 1.98 -13.39 -12.58
CA ASP A 221 2.99 -12.76 -13.48
C ASP A 221 2.48 -11.63 -14.41
N ASP A 222 1.18 -11.32 -14.48
CA ASP A 222 0.63 -10.28 -15.37
C ASP A 222 0.26 -8.98 -14.63
N PHE A 223 1.26 -8.11 -14.46
CA PHE A 223 1.10 -6.79 -13.85
C PHE A 223 0.07 -5.89 -14.56
N GLY A 224 -0.25 -6.16 -15.83
CA GLY A 224 -1.25 -5.42 -16.59
C GLY A 224 -2.66 -5.55 -16.01
N GLU A 225 -2.98 -6.71 -15.44
CA GLU A 225 -4.31 -7.04 -14.92
C GLU A 225 -4.70 -6.20 -13.69
N PHE A 226 -3.74 -5.66 -12.93
CA PHE A 226 -4.05 -4.81 -11.77
C PHE A 226 -4.93 -3.61 -12.14
N TYR A 227 -4.67 -2.95 -13.28
CA TYR A 227 -5.46 -1.79 -13.69
C TYR A 227 -6.92 -2.16 -13.96
N ASP A 228 -7.15 -3.25 -14.68
CA ASP A 228 -8.48 -3.71 -15.05
C ASP A 228 -9.25 -4.26 -13.85
N LEU A 229 -8.58 -5.02 -12.97
CA LEU A 229 -9.16 -5.53 -11.74
C LEU A 229 -9.56 -4.39 -10.80
N LEU A 230 -8.69 -3.39 -10.60
CA LEU A 230 -8.99 -2.24 -9.74
C LEU A 230 -10.08 -1.34 -10.34
N GLY A 231 -10.11 -1.19 -11.66
CA GLY A 231 -11.19 -0.53 -12.38
C GLY A 231 -12.53 -1.26 -12.20
N HIS A 232 -12.53 -2.58 -12.33
CA HIS A 232 -13.71 -3.40 -12.10
C HIS A 232 -14.20 -3.33 -10.64
N ALA A 233 -13.28 -3.37 -9.66
CA ALA A 233 -13.61 -3.22 -8.26
C ALA A 233 -14.30 -1.86 -7.96
N ASN A 234 -13.90 -0.79 -8.66
CA ASN A 234 -14.62 0.50 -8.60
C ASN A 234 -16.02 0.43 -9.20
N ASN A 235 -16.18 -0.22 -10.36
CA ASN A 235 -17.49 -0.38 -11.00
C ASN A 235 -18.47 -1.16 -10.10
N LEU A 236 -17.97 -2.12 -9.33
CA LEU A 236 -18.73 -2.87 -8.34
C LEU A 236 -18.98 -2.10 -7.03
N GLY A 237 -18.41 -0.90 -6.87
CA GLY A 237 -18.56 -0.09 -5.66
C GLY A 237 -17.83 -0.67 -4.43
N LEU A 238 -16.83 -1.52 -4.64
CA LEU A 238 -16.05 -2.09 -3.54
C LEU A 238 -15.23 -1.00 -2.85
N THR A 239 -15.14 -1.08 -1.53
CA THR A 239 -14.39 -0.11 -0.69
C THR A 239 -13.14 -0.71 -0.09
N GLN A 240 -12.97 -2.01 -0.24
CA GLN A 240 -11.84 -2.76 0.26
C GLN A 240 -11.39 -3.75 -0.82
N PHE A 241 -10.10 -4.00 -0.93
CA PHE A 241 -9.56 -5.14 -1.66
C PHE A 241 -8.32 -5.66 -0.92
N TRP A 242 -7.93 -6.88 -1.23
CA TRP A 242 -6.75 -7.53 -0.69
C TRP A 242 -5.83 -8.01 -1.79
N MET A 243 -4.54 -7.74 -1.70
CA MET A 243 -3.54 -8.34 -2.59
C MET A 243 -2.90 -9.53 -1.89
N PHE A 244 -2.85 -10.68 -2.57
CA PHE A 244 -2.06 -11.82 -2.14
C PHE A 244 -0.81 -11.94 -3.01
N THR A 245 0.36 -12.06 -2.38
CA THR A 245 1.63 -12.26 -3.08
C THR A 245 2.18 -13.65 -2.73
N PRO A 246 1.86 -14.69 -3.54
CA PRO A 246 2.27 -16.07 -3.24
C PRO A 246 3.80 -16.24 -3.24
N ASN A 247 4.50 -15.50 -4.09
CA ASN A 247 5.95 -15.60 -4.27
C ASN A 247 6.69 -14.40 -3.65
N SER A 248 7.44 -14.68 -2.58
CA SER A 248 8.26 -13.68 -1.89
C SER A 248 9.36 -13.03 -2.76
N GLY A 249 9.78 -13.69 -3.84
CA GLY A 249 10.92 -13.27 -4.65
C GLY A 249 10.73 -11.97 -5.43
N ASN A 250 9.49 -11.59 -5.75
CA ASN A 250 9.20 -10.46 -6.64
C ASN A 250 8.44 -9.32 -5.92
N ILE A 251 8.39 -9.30 -4.58
CA ILE A 251 7.65 -8.29 -3.80
C ILE A 251 8.09 -6.86 -4.16
N ASP A 252 9.39 -6.66 -4.36
CA ASP A 252 9.96 -5.36 -4.72
C ASP A 252 9.51 -4.87 -6.12
N GLU A 253 9.04 -5.76 -6.98
CA GLU A 253 8.43 -5.42 -8.27
C GLU A 253 6.91 -5.26 -8.15
N TYR A 254 6.23 -6.14 -7.40
CA TYR A 254 4.76 -6.11 -7.24
C TYR A 254 4.26 -4.84 -6.56
N LEU A 255 4.90 -4.44 -5.45
CA LEU A 255 4.43 -3.30 -4.65
C LEU A 255 4.40 -1.96 -5.42
N PRO A 256 5.47 -1.54 -6.12
CA PRO A 256 5.46 -0.29 -6.87
C PRO A 256 4.50 -0.31 -8.06
N ASP A 257 4.45 -1.39 -8.84
CA ASP A 257 3.54 -1.45 -9.99
C ASP A 257 2.08 -1.44 -9.53
N PHE A 258 1.75 -2.27 -8.52
CA PHE A 258 0.43 -2.28 -7.90
C PHE A 258 0.02 -0.87 -7.45
N ALA A 259 0.88 -0.18 -6.71
CA ALA A 259 0.56 1.13 -6.16
C ALA A 259 0.35 2.19 -7.26
N ASP A 260 1.12 2.12 -8.35
CA ASP A 260 0.92 3.00 -9.51
C ASP A 260 -0.42 2.71 -10.21
N LYS A 261 -0.80 1.44 -10.42
CA LYS A 261 -2.13 1.10 -10.97
C LYS A 261 -3.27 1.51 -10.04
N ALA A 262 -3.10 1.33 -8.73
CA ALA A 262 -4.07 1.74 -7.72
C ALA A 262 -4.24 3.26 -7.67
N TRP A 263 -3.17 4.02 -7.89
CA TRP A 263 -3.28 5.47 -8.07
C TRP A 263 -4.04 5.84 -9.35
N LYS A 264 -3.70 5.22 -10.50
CA LYS A 264 -4.38 5.44 -11.79
C LYS A 264 -5.86 5.10 -11.77
N THR A 265 -6.29 4.26 -10.84
CA THR A 265 -7.67 3.82 -10.66
C THR A 265 -8.34 4.46 -9.43
N ASN A 266 -7.81 5.55 -8.87
CA ASN A 266 -8.40 6.27 -7.74
C ASN A 266 -8.60 5.44 -6.45
N TRP A 267 -7.78 4.41 -6.24
CA TRP A 267 -7.66 3.71 -4.97
C TRP A 267 -6.62 4.36 -4.05
N LEU A 268 -5.57 4.95 -4.63
CA LEU A 268 -4.51 5.67 -3.94
C LEU A 268 -4.38 7.11 -4.45
N VAL A 269 -3.78 7.98 -3.65
CA VAL A 269 -3.21 9.27 -4.05
C VAL A 269 -1.70 9.23 -3.90
N LYS A 270 -0.97 9.92 -4.79
CA LYS A 270 0.47 10.09 -4.67
C LYS A 270 0.75 11.28 -3.76
N LYS A 271 1.58 11.09 -2.73
CA LYS A 271 2.21 12.18 -2.01
C LYS A 271 3.62 12.33 -2.54
N GLU A 272 3.90 13.49 -3.12
CA GLU A 272 5.21 13.80 -3.68
C GLU A 272 5.93 14.83 -2.82
N ARG A 273 7.25 14.71 -2.78
CA ARG A 273 8.14 15.71 -2.19
C ARG A 273 8.93 16.38 -3.29
N ARG A 274 9.15 17.69 -3.16
CA ARG A 274 10.04 18.43 -4.06
C ARG A 274 11.49 18.23 -3.66
N TYR A 275 12.34 17.96 -4.63
CA TYR A 275 13.78 17.82 -4.47
C TYR A 275 14.52 18.92 -5.24
N ARG A 276 15.64 19.37 -4.68
CA ARG A 276 16.60 20.28 -5.33
C ARG A 276 17.86 19.48 -5.67
N VAL A 277 18.24 19.44 -6.93
CA VAL A 277 19.54 18.91 -7.36
C VAL A 277 20.49 20.07 -7.53
N GLU A 278 21.62 20.00 -6.85
CA GLU A 278 22.73 20.93 -7.00
C GLU A 278 23.75 20.38 -7.98
N PHE A 279 24.08 21.19 -8.99
CA PHE A 279 25.19 20.95 -9.89
C PHE A 279 26.27 21.99 -9.66
N ARG A 280 27.53 21.58 -9.73
CA ARG A 280 28.69 22.45 -9.62
C ARG A 280 29.52 22.42 -10.89
N CYS A 281 30.00 23.59 -11.30
CA CYS A 281 30.93 23.72 -12.40
C CYS A 281 32.23 24.34 -11.89
N TYR A 282 33.34 23.61 -12.05
CA TYR A 282 34.67 24.01 -11.59
C TYR A 282 35.53 24.60 -12.73
N SER A 283 35.01 24.61 -13.97
CA SER A 283 35.67 25.20 -15.13
C SER A 283 35.39 26.70 -15.24
N ARG A 284 36.29 27.45 -15.90
CA ARG A 284 36.06 28.86 -16.25
C ARG A 284 34.94 29.03 -17.27
N ASP A 285 34.74 28.05 -18.14
CA ASP A 285 33.76 28.07 -19.22
C ASP A 285 32.66 27.05 -18.93
N CYS A 286 31.69 27.44 -18.08
CA CYS A 286 30.51 26.62 -17.80
C CYS A 286 29.53 26.72 -18.98
N SER A 287 29.81 26.00 -20.06
CA SER A 287 28.82 25.78 -21.13
C SER A 287 27.62 24.99 -20.58
N ILE A 288 26.47 25.10 -21.24
CA ILE A 288 25.22 24.47 -20.81
C ILE A 288 25.33 22.93 -20.78
N ASP A 289 26.24 22.35 -21.58
CA ASP A 289 26.22 20.92 -21.88
C ASP A 289 27.38 20.08 -21.33
N ASP A 290 28.55 20.65 -20.99
CA ASP A 290 29.77 19.80 -20.79
C ASP A 290 30.55 19.96 -19.47
N ASN A 291 30.15 20.81 -18.52
CA ASN A 291 30.97 21.08 -17.31
C ASN A 291 30.20 21.11 -15.98
N TRP A 292 28.98 20.55 -15.93
CA TRP A 292 28.17 20.50 -14.71
C TRP A 292 28.24 19.12 -14.06
N GLU A 293 28.85 19.05 -12.88
CA GLU A 293 28.92 17.83 -12.08
C GLU A 293 27.77 17.81 -11.08
N TYR A 294 27.08 16.68 -10.98
CA TYR A 294 26.13 16.43 -9.89
C TYR A 294 26.89 16.53 -8.55
N TYR A 295 26.38 17.36 -7.64
CA TYR A 295 26.95 17.51 -6.31
C TYR A 295 26.09 16.81 -5.27
N GLU A 296 24.82 17.21 -5.12
CA GLU A 296 23.90 16.60 -4.17
C GLU A 296 22.43 16.76 -4.56
N THR A 297 21.58 15.93 -3.95
CA THR A 297 20.13 16.06 -3.99
C THR A 297 19.62 16.35 -2.58
N VAL A 298 18.92 17.47 -2.40
CA VAL A 298 18.39 17.91 -1.12
C VAL A 298 16.86 17.79 -1.11
N PRO A 299 16.25 17.05 -0.17
CA PRO A 299 14.80 17.05 0.03
C PRO A 299 14.32 18.39 0.58
N LEU A 300 13.31 18.99 -0.04
CA LEU A 300 12.67 20.22 0.44
C LEU A 300 11.45 19.88 1.32
N GLN A 301 11.02 20.82 2.15
CA GLN A 301 9.80 20.70 2.98
C GLN A 301 8.50 20.99 2.20
N GLU A 302 8.57 20.96 0.88
CA GLU A 302 7.45 21.17 -0.03
C GLU A 302 6.86 19.81 -0.44
N PHE A 303 5.56 19.64 -0.20
CA PHE A 303 4.82 18.43 -0.54
C PHE A 303 3.60 18.79 -1.38
N ARG A 304 3.22 17.87 -2.28
CA ARG A 304 1.93 17.92 -2.98
C ARG A 304 1.26 16.56 -2.95
N THR A 305 -0.06 16.56 -3.09
CA THR A 305 -0.85 15.34 -3.23
C THR A 305 -1.51 15.37 -4.60
N LEU A 306 -1.34 14.30 -5.38
CA LEU A 306 -1.86 14.18 -6.73
C LEU A 306 -2.89 13.06 -6.78
N THR A 307 -4.09 13.40 -7.27
CA THR A 307 -5.05 12.42 -7.79
C THR A 307 -4.78 12.22 -9.28
N TYR A 308 -5.15 11.07 -9.84
CA TYR A 308 -4.83 10.75 -11.25
C TYR A 308 -5.38 11.78 -12.25
N ASN A 309 -6.55 12.38 -11.96
CA ASN A 309 -7.19 13.36 -12.84
C ASN A 309 -6.59 14.78 -12.75
N GLN A 310 -5.46 14.96 -12.06
CA GLN A 310 -4.83 16.26 -11.78
C GLN A 310 -3.39 16.38 -12.32
N GLU A 311 -2.92 15.43 -13.13
CA GLU A 311 -1.68 15.56 -13.91
C GLU A 311 -1.92 16.26 -15.26
#